data_AF-A0A6P1A4P9-F1
#
_entry.id   AF-A0A6P1A4P9-F1
#
_cell.length_a   1.000
_cell.length_b   1.000
_cell.length_c   1.000
_cell.angle_alpha   90.00
_cell.angle_beta   90.00
_cell.angle_gamma   90.00
#
_symmetry.space_group_name_H-M   'P 1'
#
loop_
_entity.id
_entity.type
_entity.pdbx_description
1 polymer ?
#
loop_
_entity_poly.entity_id
_entity_poly.type
_entity_poly.pdbx_seq_one_letter_code
_entity_poly.pdbx_strand_id
1 'polypeptide(L)'
;PGASFQSKNATVWPPAQDAIVMNLLAAEIFAKSGKDLSRHYQDLTDKYGECYYTKIFVPAKPGQKKKLSQLSEFEISASTLAGDPIVAKFTRAPANDASLGGIKIRTTNGWFVARPSGTEMVEPVYKVYGESFKSEHHLDLLMQEAIQIVNNVTQ
;
A
#
# COMPACT_ATOMS: atom_id res chain seq x y z
N PRO A 1 10.87 0.23 -7.72
CA PRO A 1 9.93 -0.90 -7.87
C PRO A 1 10.15 -1.57 -9.22
N GLY A 2 10.05 -2.89 -9.27
CA GLY A 2 10.19 -3.67 -10.51
C GLY A 2 9.31 -4.91 -10.44
N ALA A 3 9.04 -5.51 -11.58
CA ALA A 3 8.21 -6.70 -11.71
C ALA A 3 8.92 -7.72 -12.61
N SER A 4 8.41 -8.95 -12.59
CA SER A 4 8.79 -10.05 -13.47
C SER A 4 7.54 -10.92 -13.66
N PHE A 5 7.48 -11.68 -14.74
CA PHE A 5 6.36 -12.58 -15.04
C PHE A 5 6.87 -13.86 -15.69
N GLN A 6 6.04 -14.91 -15.67
CA GLN A 6 6.38 -16.21 -16.24
C GLN A 6 6.64 -16.10 -17.74
N SER A 7 7.51 -16.97 -18.25
CA SER A 7 7.67 -17.14 -19.69
C SER A 7 6.38 -17.67 -20.33
N LYS A 8 6.27 -17.59 -21.66
CA LYS A 8 5.08 -18.07 -22.40
C LYS A 8 4.81 -19.57 -22.24
N ASN A 9 5.82 -20.37 -21.87
CA ASN A 9 5.66 -21.79 -21.55
C ASN A 9 5.53 -22.07 -20.03
N ALA A 10 5.14 -21.05 -19.25
CA ALA A 10 4.92 -21.12 -17.81
C ALA A 10 6.16 -21.52 -16.99
N THR A 11 7.36 -21.38 -17.55
CA THR A 11 8.61 -21.55 -16.80
C THR A 11 9.02 -20.23 -16.14
N VAL A 12 9.90 -20.34 -15.15
CA VAL A 12 10.42 -19.17 -14.44
C VAL A 12 11.36 -18.39 -15.36
N TRP A 13 10.94 -17.19 -15.77
CA TRP A 13 11.86 -16.12 -16.19
C TRP A 13 12.59 -15.60 -14.93
N PRO A 14 13.86 -15.13 -15.00
CA PRO A 14 14.68 -14.81 -13.83
C PRO A 14 13.89 -14.31 -12.61
N PRO A 15 14.07 -14.93 -11.43
CA PRO A 15 13.23 -14.70 -10.26
C PRO A 15 13.37 -13.29 -9.68
N ALA A 16 14.35 -12.52 -10.16
CA ALA A 16 14.54 -11.12 -9.83
C ALA A 16 13.67 -10.21 -10.70
N GLN A 17 13.49 -8.97 -10.26
CA GLN A 17 12.81 -7.94 -11.04
C GLN A 17 13.59 -7.65 -12.33
N ASP A 18 12.90 -7.55 -13.47
CA ASP A 18 13.52 -7.37 -14.78
C ASP A 18 12.86 -6.21 -15.53
N ALA A 19 13.53 -5.06 -15.57
CA ALA A 19 13.02 -3.87 -16.23
C ALA A 19 13.00 -3.99 -17.76
N ILE A 20 13.88 -4.80 -18.36
CA ILE A 20 13.93 -4.98 -19.81
C ILE A 20 12.65 -5.68 -20.27
N VAL A 21 12.29 -6.77 -19.58
CA VAL A 21 11.08 -7.52 -19.89
C VAL A 21 9.81 -6.70 -19.63
N MET A 22 9.78 -5.88 -18.58
CA MET A 22 8.64 -4.98 -18.34
C MET A 22 8.50 -3.89 -19.43
N ASN A 23 9.60 -3.38 -19.97
CA ASN A 23 9.57 -2.44 -21.11
C ASN A 23 9.14 -3.12 -22.42
N LEU A 24 9.60 -4.34 -22.67
CA LEU A 24 9.16 -5.12 -23.84
C LEU A 24 7.68 -5.48 -23.73
N LEU A 25 7.17 -5.77 -22.54
CA LEU A 25 5.75 -5.99 -22.30
C LEU A 25 4.93 -4.73 -22.63
N ALA A 26 5.39 -3.54 -22.23
CA ALA A 26 4.72 -2.28 -22.60
C ALA A 26 4.63 -2.11 -24.13
N ALA A 27 5.72 -2.42 -24.84
CA ALA A 27 5.74 -2.40 -26.30
C ALA A 27 4.81 -3.47 -26.91
N GLU A 28 4.76 -4.68 -26.35
CA GLU A 28 3.86 -5.75 -26.79
C GLU A 28 2.39 -5.38 -26.60
N ILE A 29 2.02 -4.81 -25.44
CA ILE A 29 0.66 -4.31 -25.17
C ILE A 29 0.26 -3.27 -26.21
N PHE A 30 1.13 -2.29 -26.48
CA PHE A 30 0.86 -1.28 -27.50
C PHE A 30 0.70 -1.92 -28.88
N ALA A 31 1.64 -2.77 -29.31
CA ALA A 31 1.61 -3.41 -30.62
C ALA A 31 0.38 -4.32 -30.83
N LYS A 32 -0.12 -4.96 -29.77
CA LYS A 32 -1.27 -5.87 -29.83
C LYS A 32 -2.62 -5.17 -29.73
N SER A 33 -2.70 -4.10 -28.94
CA SER A 33 -3.97 -3.42 -28.66
C SER A 33 -4.17 -2.12 -29.45
N GLY A 34 -3.10 -1.55 -30.00
CA GLY A 34 -3.10 -0.20 -30.59
C GLY A 34 -3.29 0.93 -29.57
N LYS A 35 -3.33 0.62 -28.27
CA LYS A 35 -3.53 1.58 -27.18
C LYS A 35 -2.27 1.71 -26.34
N ASP A 36 -1.92 2.94 -25.97
CA ASP A 36 -0.87 3.19 -25.00
C ASP A 36 -1.29 2.75 -23.58
N LEU A 37 -0.31 2.62 -22.68
CA LEU A 37 -0.58 2.19 -21.31
C LEU A 37 -1.46 3.18 -20.52
N SER A 38 -1.38 4.48 -20.82
CA SER A 38 -2.23 5.48 -20.17
C SER A 38 -3.71 5.31 -20.54
N ARG A 39 -4.01 4.90 -21.76
CA ARG A 39 -5.39 4.59 -22.21
C ARG A 39 -5.90 3.32 -21.56
N HIS A 40 -5.07 2.28 -21.43
CA HIS A 40 -5.45 1.10 -20.65
C HIS A 40 -5.71 1.44 -19.18
N TYR A 41 -4.92 2.34 -18.59
CA TYR A 41 -5.16 2.82 -17.24
C TYR A 41 -6.46 3.61 -17.14
N GLN A 42 -6.76 4.49 -18.10
CA GLN A 42 -8.03 5.21 -18.17
C GLN A 42 -9.23 4.25 -18.27
N ASP A 43 -9.15 3.23 -19.12
CA ASP A 43 -10.20 2.21 -19.23
C ASP A 43 -10.44 1.50 -17.87
N LEU A 44 -9.39 1.30 -17.06
CA LEU A 44 -9.51 0.73 -15.71
C LEU A 44 -10.15 1.71 -14.72
N THR A 45 -9.75 2.99 -14.74
CA THR A 45 -10.32 4.00 -13.85
C THR A 45 -11.77 4.31 -14.19
N ASP A 46 -12.14 4.27 -15.47
CA ASP A 46 -13.54 4.42 -15.91
C ASP A 46 -14.41 3.27 -15.41
N LYS A 47 -13.85 2.05 -15.36
CA LYS A 47 -14.57 0.86 -14.93
C LYS A 47 -14.64 0.68 -13.42
N TYR A 48 -13.57 1.01 -12.70
CA TYR A 48 -13.42 0.67 -11.28
C TYR A 48 -13.28 1.89 -10.36
N GLY A 49 -13.25 3.10 -10.92
CA GLY A 49 -12.98 4.34 -10.20
C GLY A 49 -11.50 4.72 -10.21
N GLU A 50 -11.25 6.02 -10.15
CA GLU A 50 -9.90 6.58 -9.96
C GLU A 50 -9.44 6.37 -8.51
N CYS A 51 -8.16 6.05 -8.31
CA CYS A 51 -7.56 5.99 -7.00
C CYS A 51 -6.55 7.13 -6.78
N TYR A 52 -6.51 7.61 -5.53
CA TYR A 52 -5.61 8.63 -5.05
C TYR A 52 -4.66 7.98 -4.05
N TYR A 53 -3.35 8.07 -4.29
CA TYR A 53 -2.34 7.37 -3.51
C TYR A 53 -1.29 8.33 -2.96
N THR A 54 -0.88 8.13 -1.71
CA THR A 54 0.27 8.85 -1.15
C THR A 54 1.09 8.00 -0.19
N LYS A 55 2.32 8.46 0.04
CA LYS A 55 3.25 7.87 1.01
C LYS A 55 3.99 8.99 1.73
N ILE A 56 3.94 8.93 3.05
CA ILE A 56 4.62 9.89 3.93
C ILE A 56 5.57 9.18 4.91
N PHE A 57 6.48 9.96 5.48
CA PHE A 57 7.37 9.56 6.56
C PHE A 57 6.96 10.34 7.80
N VAL A 58 6.75 9.63 8.91
CA VAL A 58 6.30 10.23 10.15
C VAL A 58 7.39 10.03 11.20
N PRO A 59 7.83 11.10 11.90
CA PRO A 59 8.75 10.97 13.03
C PRO A 59 8.22 10.00 14.08
N ALA A 60 9.09 9.12 14.53
CA ALA A 60 8.77 8.09 15.51
C ALA A 60 9.34 8.48 16.88
N LYS A 61 8.50 8.43 17.91
CA LYS A 61 8.96 8.55 19.31
C LYS A 61 9.84 7.34 19.69
N PRO A 62 10.67 7.45 20.74
CA PRO A 62 11.42 6.32 21.27
C PRO A 62 10.49 5.12 21.55
N GLY A 63 10.88 3.92 21.09
CA GLY A 63 10.08 2.70 21.27
C GLY A 63 8.92 2.51 20.27
N GLN A 64 8.44 3.58 19.63
CA GLN A 64 7.28 3.54 18.74
C GLN A 64 7.46 2.58 17.55
N LYS A 65 8.65 2.58 16.93
CA LYS A 65 9.00 1.63 15.83
C LYS A 65 8.88 0.17 16.27
N LYS A 66 9.32 -0.15 17.50
CA LYS A 66 9.29 -1.51 18.04
C LYS A 66 7.86 -1.93 18.37
N LYS A 67 7.07 -1.04 18.95
CA LYS A 67 5.65 -1.33 19.23
C LYS A 67 4.87 -1.54 17.94
N LEU A 68 5.09 -0.69 16.93
CA LEU A 68 4.46 -0.81 15.61
C LEU A 68 4.75 -2.15 14.92
N SER A 69 5.96 -2.69 15.01
CA SER A 69 6.29 -3.99 14.38
C SER A 69 5.69 -5.20 15.10
N GLN A 70 5.17 -5.01 16.32
CA GLN A 70 4.65 -6.07 17.19
C GLN A 70 3.15 -5.92 17.47
N LEU A 71 2.46 -5.02 16.76
CA LEU A 71 1.04 -4.80 16.96
C LEU A 71 0.22 -6.05 16.67
N SER A 72 -0.84 -6.20 17.44
CA SER A 72 -1.96 -7.09 17.17
C SER A 72 -3.16 -6.31 16.65
N GLU A 73 -3.98 -6.94 15.80
CA GLU A 73 -5.21 -6.34 15.28
C GLU A 73 -6.22 -5.98 16.39
N PHE A 74 -6.19 -6.69 17.51
CA PHE A 74 -7.06 -6.46 18.67
C PHE A 74 -6.72 -5.17 19.44
N GLU A 75 -5.52 -4.61 19.24
CA GLU A 75 -5.11 -3.35 19.87
C GLU A 75 -5.74 -2.14 19.18
N ILE A 76 -6.34 -2.32 17.99
CA ILE A 76 -6.98 -1.24 17.25
C ILE A 76 -8.45 -1.13 17.64
N SER A 77 -8.79 -0.11 18.42
CA SER A 77 -10.19 0.19 18.80
C SER A 77 -10.97 0.96 17.73
N ALA A 78 -10.30 1.59 16.76
CA ALA A 78 -10.96 2.34 15.69
C ALA A 78 -11.95 1.46 14.91
N SER A 79 -13.16 2.00 14.69
CA SER A 79 -14.24 1.38 13.92
C SER A 79 -14.46 2.05 12.56
N THR A 80 -13.92 3.24 12.35
CA THR A 80 -14.00 4.01 11.11
C THR A 80 -12.63 4.52 10.67
N LEU A 81 -12.50 4.83 9.38
CA LEU A 81 -11.36 5.50 8.77
C LEU A 81 -11.88 6.44 7.68
N ALA A 82 -11.62 7.75 7.82
CA ALA A 82 -12.14 8.83 6.97
C ALA A 82 -13.67 8.80 6.81
N GLY A 83 -14.37 8.49 7.89
CA GLY A 83 -15.84 8.36 7.91
C GLY A 83 -16.39 7.03 7.38
N ASP A 84 -15.56 6.16 6.80
CA ASP A 84 -16.00 4.84 6.34
C ASP A 84 -15.79 3.76 7.41
N PRO A 85 -16.70 2.77 7.55
CA PRO A 85 -16.50 1.63 8.43
C PRO A 85 -15.25 0.82 8.07
N ILE A 86 -14.46 0.47 9.08
CA ILE A 86 -13.33 -0.45 8.92
C ILE A 86 -13.87 -1.86 8.71
N VAL A 87 -13.52 -2.47 7.58
CA VAL A 87 -13.97 -3.82 7.21
C VAL A 87 -12.90 -4.88 7.45
N ALA A 88 -11.63 -4.48 7.59
CA ALA A 88 -10.54 -5.39 7.91
C ALA A 88 -9.34 -4.69 8.54
N LYS A 89 -8.65 -5.42 9.41
CA LYS A 89 -7.38 -5.07 10.05
C LYS A 89 -6.43 -6.23 9.82
N PHE A 90 -5.17 -5.95 9.50
CA PHE A 90 -4.18 -6.99 9.24
C PHE A 90 -2.84 -6.61 9.84
N THR A 91 -2.24 -7.53 10.58
CA THR A 91 -0.83 -7.48 10.97
C THR A 91 -0.01 -8.56 10.26
N ARG A 92 -0.70 -9.45 9.54
CA ARG A 92 -0.17 -10.55 8.73
C ARG A 92 -0.79 -10.54 7.34
N ALA A 93 -0.04 -10.98 6.34
CA ALA A 93 -0.50 -11.02 4.96
C ALA A 93 -1.48 -12.19 4.74
N PRO A 94 -2.69 -11.96 4.19
CA PRO A 94 -3.70 -13.01 4.04
C PRO A 94 -3.28 -14.20 3.16
N ALA A 95 -2.39 -13.98 2.19
CA ALA A 95 -2.03 -14.98 1.20
C ALA A 95 -1.01 -16.01 1.69
N ASN A 96 -0.15 -15.65 2.66
CA ASN A 96 0.96 -16.50 3.09
C ASN A 96 1.27 -16.40 4.59
N ASP A 97 0.42 -15.72 5.35
CA ASP A 97 0.54 -15.55 6.79
C ASP A 97 1.89 -14.90 7.23
N ALA A 98 2.60 -14.23 6.32
CA ALA A 98 3.83 -13.55 6.68
C ALA A 98 3.51 -12.29 7.51
N SER A 99 4.31 -12.02 8.55
CA SER A 99 4.18 -10.78 9.31
C SER A 99 4.42 -9.56 8.41
N LEU A 100 3.54 -8.56 8.51
CA LEU A 100 3.71 -7.29 7.82
C LEU A 100 4.79 -6.41 8.48
N GLY A 101 5.15 -6.72 9.74
CA GLY A 101 6.00 -5.87 10.56
C GLY A 101 5.39 -4.48 10.78
N GLY A 102 4.07 -4.43 10.94
CA GLY A 102 3.27 -3.21 10.96
C GLY A 102 1.79 -3.55 10.88
N ILE A 103 0.97 -2.59 10.46
CA ILE A 103 -0.47 -2.77 10.33
C ILE A 103 -1.00 -2.28 8.99
N LYS A 104 -2.00 -2.99 8.44
CA LYS A 104 -2.88 -2.54 7.36
C LYS A 104 -4.31 -2.43 7.87
N ILE A 105 -4.99 -1.32 7.59
CA ILE A 105 -6.42 -1.14 7.85
C ILE A 105 -7.11 -0.84 6.52
N ARG A 106 -8.28 -1.43 6.30
CA ARG A 106 -9.06 -1.29 5.06
C ARG A 106 -10.52 -0.96 5.35
N THR A 107 -11.07 -0.05 4.56
CA THR A 107 -12.50 0.21 4.37
C THR A 107 -12.89 -0.20 2.94
N THR A 108 -14.16 -0.03 2.56
CA THR A 108 -14.59 -0.25 1.17
C THR A 108 -13.93 0.73 0.19
N ASN A 109 -13.63 1.96 0.62
CA ASN A 109 -13.18 3.04 -0.29
C ASN A 109 -11.74 3.49 -0.06
N GLY A 110 -10.99 2.81 0.80
CA GLY A 110 -9.60 3.16 1.05
C GLY A 110 -8.91 2.23 2.05
N TRP A 111 -7.60 2.42 2.17
CA TRP A 111 -6.79 1.69 3.13
C TRP A 111 -5.54 2.47 3.47
N PHE A 112 -4.93 2.15 4.62
CA PHE A 112 -3.56 2.54 4.91
C PHE A 112 -2.71 1.36 5.39
N VAL A 113 -1.40 1.48 5.22
CA VAL A 113 -0.38 0.60 5.80
C VAL A 113 0.62 1.45 6.56
N ALA A 114 0.90 1.10 7.81
CA ALA A 114 1.96 1.71 8.61
C ALA A 114 3.01 0.67 8.98
N ARG A 115 4.30 0.98 8.74
CA ARG A 115 5.42 0.09 9.07
C ARG A 115 6.67 0.88 9.46
N PRO A 116 7.53 0.36 10.36
CA PRO A 116 8.79 1.01 10.68
C PRO A 116 9.69 1.15 9.45
N SER A 117 10.43 2.26 9.35
CA SER A 117 11.49 2.38 8.36
C SER A 117 12.71 1.56 8.79
N GLY A 118 13.18 0.69 7.90
CA GLY A 118 14.44 -0.04 8.09
C GLY A 118 15.69 0.81 7.82
N THR A 119 15.55 1.88 7.05
CA THR A 119 16.60 2.89 6.87
C THR A 119 16.37 4.00 7.89
N GLU A 120 17.36 4.21 8.75
CA GLU A 120 17.42 5.36 9.64
C GLU A 120 17.65 6.60 8.75
N MET A 121 16.75 7.58 8.83
CA MET A 121 17.02 8.92 8.30
C MET A 121 17.79 9.70 9.38
N VAL A 122 17.97 11.01 9.23
CA VAL A 122 18.53 11.87 10.29
C VAL A 122 17.79 11.66 11.64
N GLU A 123 16.51 11.30 11.58
CA GLU A 123 15.68 10.93 12.73
C GLU A 123 14.93 9.59 12.50
N PRO A 124 14.56 8.86 13.57
CA PRO A 124 13.78 7.63 13.45
C PRO A 124 12.38 7.92 12.89
N VAL A 125 12.01 7.23 11.81
CA VAL A 125 10.70 7.40 11.15
C VAL A 125 9.99 6.06 10.92
N TYR A 126 8.67 6.11 10.82
CA TYR A 126 7.86 5.06 10.21
C TYR A 126 7.20 5.57 8.93
N LYS A 127 6.84 4.65 8.04
CA LYS A 127 6.23 4.96 6.74
C LYS A 127 4.74 4.69 6.82
N VAL A 128 3.95 5.62 6.31
CA VAL A 128 2.52 5.42 6.09
C VAL A 128 2.23 5.51 4.61
N TYR A 129 1.56 4.51 4.08
CA TYR A 129 1.06 4.44 2.72
C TYR A 129 -0.45 4.48 2.79
N GLY A 130 -1.11 5.25 1.94
CA GLY A 130 -2.56 5.32 1.89
C GLY A 130 -3.07 5.40 0.47
N GLU A 131 -4.27 4.86 0.27
CA GLU A 131 -5.00 4.93 -0.99
C GLU A 131 -6.47 5.19 -0.70
N SER A 132 -7.11 6.02 -1.55
CA SER A 132 -8.54 6.27 -1.54
C SER A 132 -9.13 6.17 -2.94
N PHE A 133 -10.35 5.66 -3.05
CA PHE A 133 -11.15 5.61 -4.28
C PHE A 133 -12.25 6.69 -4.32
N LYS A 134 -12.19 7.72 -3.46
CA LYS A 134 -13.20 8.79 -3.40
C LYS A 134 -12.69 10.12 -3.93
N SER A 135 -11.60 10.63 -3.34
CA SER A 135 -11.02 11.94 -3.68
C SER A 135 -9.68 12.13 -2.97
N GLU A 136 -8.90 13.12 -3.41
CA GLU A 136 -7.72 13.60 -2.67
C GLU A 136 -8.08 14.07 -1.25
N HIS A 137 -9.20 14.78 -1.08
CA HIS A 137 -9.64 15.22 0.25
C HIS A 137 -9.91 14.05 1.20
N HIS A 138 -10.54 12.99 0.70
CA HIS A 138 -10.75 11.78 1.49
C HIS A 138 -9.42 11.07 1.79
N LEU A 139 -8.46 11.07 0.86
CA LEU A 139 -7.11 10.57 1.12
C LEU A 139 -6.41 11.36 2.23
N ASP A 140 -6.50 12.69 2.22
CA ASP A 140 -5.89 13.53 3.26
C ASP A 140 -6.46 13.23 4.65
N LEU A 141 -7.79 13.12 4.77
CA LEU A 141 -8.44 12.73 6.01
C LEU A 141 -8.02 11.32 6.44
N LEU A 142 -7.98 10.36 5.51
CA LEU A 142 -7.53 9.00 5.75
C LEU A 142 -6.10 8.96 6.30
N MET A 143 -5.20 9.78 5.74
CA MET A 143 -3.81 9.85 6.17
C MET A 143 -3.67 10.49 7.57
N GLN A 144 -4.47 11.52 7.87
CA GLN A 144 -4.49 12.14 9.20
C GLN A 144 -4.97 11.14 10.26
N GLU A 145 -6.08 10.46 10.01
CA GLU A 145 -6.62 9.45 10.92
C GLU A 145 -5.69 8.24 11.06
N ALA A 146 -5.02 7.82 9.98
CA ALA A 146 -4.02 6.75 10.03
C ALA A 146 -2.89 7.07 11.03
N ILE A 147 -2.36 8.29 11.01
CA ILE A 147 -1.33 8.74 11.96
C ILE A 147 -1.87 8.72 13.39
N GLN A 148 -3.09 9.20 13.61
CA GLN A 148 -3.72 9.20 14.93
C GLN A 148 -3.90 7.78 15.47
N ILE A 149 -4.42 6.86 14.64
CA ILE A 149 -4.58 5.44 15.00
C ILE A 149 -3.24 4.84 15.39
N VAL A 150 -2.19 5.01 14.57
CA VAL A 150 -0.85 4.49 14.88
C VAL A 150 -0.35 5.09 16.19
N ASN A 151 -0.42 6.40 16.36
CA ASN A 151 0.04 7.05 17.59
C ASN A 151 -0.69 6.53 18.82
N ASN A 152 -2.00 6.32 18.77
CA ASN A 152 -2.79 5.84 19.92
C ASN A 152 -2.39 4.44 20.39
N VAL A 153 -1.96 3.56 19.48
CA VAL A 153 -1.62 2.16 19.80
C VAL A 153 -0.12 1.94 19.95
N THR A 154 0.68 2.99 19.79
CA THR A 154 2.15 2.94 19.89
C THR A 154 2.74 3.97 20.85
N GLN A 155 1.92 4.57 21.72
CA GLN A 155 2.40 5.39 22.85
C GLN A 155 3.24 4.58 23.82
#